data_AF-A0A944UI83-F1
#
_entry.id   AF-A0A944UI83-F1
#
_cell.length_a   1.000
_cell.length_b   1.000
_cell.length_c   1.000
_cell.angle_alpha   90.00
_cell.angle_beta   90.00
_cell.angle_gamma   90.00
#
_symmetry.space_group_name_H-M   'P 1'
#
loop_
_entity.id
_entity.type
_entity.pdbx_description
1 polymer ?
#
loop_
_entity_poly.entity_id
_entity_poly.type
_entity_poly.pdbx_seq_one_letter_code
_entity_poly.pdbx_strand_id
1 'polypeptide(L)' 'MSLQLTRRQYAEMYGPTVGDQVRLGDTELFIEVERDLIAENGGYGNEIK' A
#
# COMPACT_ATOMS: atom_id res chain seq x y z
N MET A 1 -16.27 -12.00 10.61
CA MET A 1 -14.94 -11.93 11.25
C MET A 1 -14.14 -10.86 10.52
N SER A 2 -13.84 -9.74 11.15
CA SER A 2 -12.97 -8.71 10.59
C SER A 2 -11.52 -9.18 10.74
N LEU A 3 -10.86 -9.52 9.63
CA LEU A 3 -9.42 -9.75 9.59
C LEU A 3 -8.75 -8.37 9.70
N GLN A 4 -8.34 -8.00 10.91
CA GLN A 4 -7.56 -6.79 11.12
C GLN A 4 -6.12 -7.07 10.69
N LEU A 5 -5.81 -6.82 9.41
CA LEU A 5 -4.43 -6.77 8.95
C LEU A 5 -3.78 -5.49 9.47
N THR A 6 -2.58 -5.60 10.01
CA THR A 6 -1.78 -4.41 10.32
C THR A 6 -1.31 -3.77 9.02
N ARG A 7 -1.20 -2.44 8.97
CA ARG A 7 -0.73 -1.72 7.76
C ARG A 7 0.60 -2.24 7.23
N ARG A 8 1.50 -2.67 8.13
CA ARG A 8 2.78 -3.27 7.75
C ARG A 8 2.61 -4.59 7.00
N GLN A 9 1.73 -5.48 7.48
CA GLN A 9 1.45 -6.75 6.81
C GLN A 9 0.79 -6.55 5.45
N TYR A 10 -0.06 -5.53 5.33
CA TYR A 10 -0.66 -5.14 4.06
C TYR A 10 0.41 -4.67 3.07
N ALA A 11 1.29 -3.76 3.50
CA ALA A 11 2.38 -3.25 2.67
C ALA A 11 3.36 -4.33 2.21
N GLU A 12 3.59 -5.38 3.02
CA GLU A 12 4.43 -6.52 2.64
C GLU A 12 3.75 -7.47 1.64
N MET A 13 2.41 -7.59 1.66
CA MET A 13 1.66 -8.50 0.79
C MET A 13 1.23 -7.88 -0.54
N TYR A 14 0.79 -6.62 -0.51
CA TYR A 14 0.17 -5.93 -1.64
C TYR A 14 0.94 -4.69 -2.07
N GLY A 15 1.89 -4.25 -1.26
CA GLY A 15 2.65 -3.02 -1.49
C GLY A 15 2.07 -1.82 -0.74
N PRO A 16 2.83 -0.72 -0.73
CA PRO A 16 2.46 0.52 -0.04
C PRO A 16 1.17 1.11 -0.64
N THR A 17 0.29 1.63 0.23
CA THR A 17 -0.99 2.24 -0.15
C THR A 17 -0.95 3.75 0.11
N VAL A 18 -2.07 4.46 -0.10
CA VAL A 18 -2.14 5.93 0.01
C VAL A 18 -1.53 6.45 1.32
N GLY A 19 -0.58 7.37 1.20
CA GLY A 19 0.12 8.00 2.32
C GLY A 19 1.37 7.24 2.80
N ASP A 20 1.70 6.09 2.21
CA ASP A 20 2.99 5.45 2.44
C ASP A 20 4.07 6.09 1.56
N GLN A 21 5.30 6.13 2.07
CA GLN A 21 6.47 6.65 1.36
C GLN A 21 7.46 5.53 1.04
N VAL A 22 7.97 5.53 -0.19
CA VAL A 22 8.93 4.56 -0.68
C VAL A 22 10.22 5.27 -1.07
N ARG A 23 11.36 4.71 -0.64
CA ARG A 23 12.67 5.17 -1.09
C ARG A 23 12.98 4.61 -2.47
N LEU A 24 13.41 5.48 -3.40
CA LEU A 24 13.83 5.08 -4.74
C LEU A 24 15.28 4.56 -4.72
N GLY A 25 15.41 3.24 -4.56
CA GLY A 25 16.72 2.57 -4.56
C GLY A 25 17.61 3.07 -3.43
N ASP A 26 18.87 3.36 -3.75
CA ASP A 26 19.86 3.88 -2.80
C ASP A 26 20.00 5.42 -2.88
N THR A 27 18.99 6.09 -3.42
CA THR A 27 18.94 7.56 -3.46
C THR A 27 18.21 8.10 -2.24
N GLU A 28 18.42 9.38 -1.94
CA GLU A 28 17.65 10.10 -0.91
C GLU A 28 16.29 10.61 -1.43
N LEU A 29 15.78 10.04 -2.52
CA LEU A 29 14.47 10.37 -3.07
C LEU A 29 13.40 9.49 -2.44
N PHE A 30 12.41 10.14 -1.83
CA PHE A 30 11.22 9.51 -1.29
C PHE A 30 10.02 9.90 -2.15
N ILE A 31 9.27 8.90 -2.59
CA ILE A 31 8.00 9.09 -3.31
C ILE A 31 6.85 8.72 -2.40
N GLU A 32 5.78 9.50 -2.44
CA GLU A 32 4.56 9.23 -1.70
C GLU A 32 3.49 8.64 -2.63
N VAL A 33 2.79 7.62 -2.16
CA VAL A 33 1.65 7.06 -2.88
C VAL A 33 0.47 8.02 -2.74
N GLU A 34 0.15 8.76 -3.81
CA GLU A 34 -0.95 9.74 -3.80
C GLU A 34 -2.33 9.09 -3.92
N ARG A 35 -2.44 8.01 -4.71
CA ARG A 35 -3.71 7.31 -4.97
C ARG A 35 -3.49 5.83 -5.20
N ASP A 36 -4.33 5.04 -4.52
CA ASP A 36 -4.43 3.60 -4.69
C ASP A 36 -5.78 3.29 -5.36
N LEU A 37 -5.75 3.06 -6.67
CA LEU A 37 -6.94 2.85 -7.48
C LEU A 37 -7.61 1.50 -7.20
N ILE A 38 -6.88 0.54 -6.61
CA ILE A 38 -7.41 -0.79 -6.29
C ILE A 38 -8.16 -0.71 -4.96
N ALA A 39 -7.57 -0.07 -3.95
CA ALA A 39 -8.25 0.20 -2.68
C ALA A 39 -9.44 1.16 -2.86
N GLU A 40 -9.35 2.16 -3.74
CA GLU A 40 -10.42 3.14 -4.00
C GLU A 40 -11.65 2.51 -4.66
N ASN A 41 -11.47 1.64 -5.66
CA ASN A 41 -12.59 1.05 -6.41
C ASN A 41 -13.10 -0.26 -5.80
N GLY A 42 -12.23 -1.07 -5.19
CA GLY A 42 -12.54 -2.43 -4.75
C GLY A 42 -12.64 -2.62 -3.24
N GLY A 43 -12.18 -1.64 -2.45
CA GLY A 43 -11.98 -1.77 -1.01
C GLY A 43 -10.74 -2.58 -0.64
N TYR A 44 -10.17 -2.30 0.54
CA TYR A 44 -9.02 -3.04 1.08
C TYR A 44 -9.33 -4.54 1.18
N GLY A 45 -8.52 -5.38 0.51
CA GLY A 45 -8.67 -6.83 0.49
C GLY A 45 -9.29 -7.43 -0.78
N ASN A 46 -9.60 -6.64 -1.81
CA ASN A 46 -10.00 -7.11 -3.15
C ASN A 46 -8.87 -6.92 -4.19
N GLU A 47 -7.63 -7.03 -3.75
CA GLU A 47 -6.45 -6.77 -4.57
C GLU A 47 -6.03 -8.03 -5.33
N ILE A 48 -5.73 -7.85 -6.62
CA ILE A 48 -5.22 -8.90 -7.49
C ILE A 48 -3.72 -9.08 -7.25
N LYS A 49 -3.29 -10.35 -7.13
CA LYS A 49 -1.90 -10.74 -6.90
C LYS A 49 -1.20 -11.16 -8.19
#